data_AF-A0A370LKQ9-F1
#
_entry.id   AF-A0A370LKQ9-F1
#
_cell.length_a   1.000
_cell.length_b   1.000
_cell.length_c   1.000
_cell.angle_alpha   90.00
_cell.angle_beta   90.00
_cell.angle_gamma   90.00
#
_symmetry.space_group_name_H-M   'P 1'
#
loop_
_entity.id
_entity.type
_entity.pdbx_description
1 polymer ?
#
loop_
_entity_poly.entity_id
_entity_poly.type
_entity_poly.pdbx_seq_one_letter_code
_entity_poly.pdbx_strand_id
1 'polypeptide(L)'
;MNTTTQTEWFGKKLLSMMIIAGVSISGVSFFVLDSGMDNVTSQDTTLCDNGLCYDSHTDSIPVGTYVQQHAEVGTVQVMQKTEDFSSLKLFNKGPKYEVDDFTATIYPAKDSFVREGIRNSNEGSNDILRVMGQGETNNRALIAFNQNDLEAVTQGKSLKSATLKLFVISNDGKWSDSQTINIHALGANWDEGKSMNAPFSSLVGEQTGVTWDCSTQTDCASWNGGVFNPAPTAVTNIDNSVNGQWIEFDVTGDIEAFLSGMENNGWIIMKSNEDQPGRINFAAREAQSNTPQLELTFA
;
A
#
# COMPACT_ATOMS: atom_id res chain seq x y z
N MET A 1 -55.11 -5.79 -27.73
CA MET A 1 -55.37 -4.34 -27.67
C MET A 1 -55.09 -3.88 -26.25
N ASN A 2 -54.41 -2.74 -26.14
CA ASN A 2 -54.16 -1.95 -24.93
C ASN A 2 -53.19 -2.57 -23.90
N THR A 3 -52.16 -1.90 -23.39
CA THR A 3 -51.40 -0.68 -23.70
C THR A 3 -50.41 -0.66 -22.54
N THR A 4 -49.14 -0.93 -22.77
CA THR A 4 -48.13 -0.72 -21.72
C THR A 4 -47.35 0.52 -22.10
N THR A 5 -47.79 1.66 -21.57
CA THR A 5 -47.08 2.93 -21.66
C THR A 5 -45.81 2.88 -20.80
N GLN A 6 -44.78 3.49 -21.35
CA GLN A 6 -43.38 3.51 -20.93
C GLN A 6 -43.17 4.09 -19.51
N THR A 7 -42.09 3.62 -18.87
CA THR A 7 -41.21 4.32 -17.89
C THR A 7 -41.24 3.90 -16.40
N GLU A 8 -42.30 3.38 -15.79
CA GLU A 8 -42.39 3.49 -14.30
C GLU A 8 -42.07 2.26 -13.42
N TRP A 9 -41.34 1.25 -13.90
CA TRP A 9 -40.64 0.33 -12.98
C TRP A 9 -39.19 0.03 -13.39
N PHE A 10 -38.52 1.06 -13.92
CA PHE A 10 -37.11 1.09 -14.27
C PHE A 10 -36.11 0.75 -13.14
N GLY A 11 -36.53 0.72 -11.87
CA GLY A 11 -35.59 0.60 -10.72
C GLY A 11 -35.63 -0.71 -9.96
N LYS A 12 -36.47 -1.68 -10.32
CA LYS A 12 -36.71 -2.83 -9.45
C LYS A 12 -36.65 -4.13 -10.24
N LYS A 13 -35.59 -4.90 -10.13
CA LYS A 13 -34.39 -4.78 -9.30
C LYS A 13 -33.51 -5.85 -9.95
N LEU A 14 -32.61 -5.49 -10.86
CA LEU A 14 -31.16 -5.39 -10.63
C LEU A 14 -30.49 -6.59 -9.91
N LEU A 15 -31.27 -7.60 -9.53
CA LEU A 15 -30.98 -8.46 -8.39
C LEU A 15 -31.24 -9.93 -8.71
N SER A 16 -32.03 -10.25 -9.74
CA SER A 16 -32.61 -11.59 -9.79
C SER A 16 -31.82 -12.64 -10.57
N MET A 17 -30.86 -12.31 -11.42
CA MET A 17 -30.18 -13.35 -12.23
C MET A 17 -28.71 -13.06 -12.54
N MET A 18 -27.95 -12.56 -11.55
CA MET A 18 -26.51 -12.84 -11.47
C MET A 18 -26.34 -14.32 -11.11
N ILE A 19 -26.39 -15.20 -12.10
CA ILE A 19 -25.98 -16.60 -12.04
C ILE A 19 -25.32 -16.85 -13.42
N ILE A 20 -24.18 -17.52 -13.64
CA ILE A 20 -23.45 -18.67 -13.07
C ILE A 20 -22.02 -18.50 -13.64
N ALA A 21 -20.89 -18.59 -12.94
CA ALA A 21 -20.25 -19.83 -12.50
C ALA A 21 -19.06 -19.47 -11.57
N GLY A 22 -19.23 -19.61 -10.27
CA GLY A 22 -18.13 -19.54 -9.31
C GLY A 22 -17.57 -20.94 -9.06
N VAL A 23 -16.29 -21.16 -9.36
CA VAL A 23 -15.57 -22.29 -8.76
C VAL A 23 -15.18 -21.85 -7.35
N SER A 24 -15.87 -22.41 -6.35
CA SER A 24 -15.61 -22.12 -4.94
C SER A 24 -14.44 -22.96 -4.43
N ILE A 25 -13.32 -22.30 -4.18
CA ILE A 25 -12.29 -22.80 -3.27
C ILE A 25 -12.04 -21.68 -2.27
N SER A 26 -12.36 -21.92 -0.99
CA SER A 26 -12.05 -21.00 0.12
C SER A 26 -12.66 -19.60 0.03
N GLY A 27 -13.95 -19.45 0.39
CA GLY A 27 -14.50 -18.24 1.05
C GLY A 27 -14.44 -16.88 0.34
N VAL A 28 -13.85 -16.76 -0.85
CA VAL A 28 -13.74 -15.51 -1.60
C VAL A 28 -14.63 -15.61 -2.84
N SER A 29 -15.52 -14.64 -3.01
CA SER A 29 -16.27 -14.46 -4.26
C SER A 29 -15.62 -13.33 -5.04
N PHE A 30 -15.15 -13.61 -6.24
CA PHE A 30 -14.62 -12.61 -7.16
C PHE A 30 -15.71 -12.19 -8.14
N PHE A 31 -15.84 -10.89 -8.40
CA PHE A 31 -16.64 -10.38 -9.51
C PHE A 31 -15.69 -9.77 -10.53
N VAL A 32 -15.68 -10.32 -11.74
CA VAL A 32 -15.01 -9.72 -12.89
C VAL A 32 -16.11 -9.10 -13.75
N LEU A 33 -16.01 -7.81 -14.03
CA LEU A 33 -16.77 -7.20 -15.11
C LEU A 33 -16.11 -7.64 -16.42
N ASP A 34 -16.71 -8.63 -17.08
CA ASP A 34 -16.25 -9.13 -18.38
C ASP A 34 -16.45 -8.07 -19.47
N SER A 35 -15.55 -8.03 -20.45
CA SER A 35 -15.50 -7.07 -21.56
C SER A 35 -16.60 -7.27 -22.62
N GLY A 36 -17.77 -7.75 -22.20
CA GLY A 36 -18.91 -8.09 -23.07
C GLY A 36 -20.15 -7.24 -22.83
N MET A 37 -20.03 -6.05 -22.25
CA MET A 37 -21.17 -5.17 -21.96
C MET A 37 -21.16 -3.92 -22.86
N ASP A 38 -21.40 -4.10 -24.16
CA ASP A 38 -21.42 -3.00 -25.13
C ASP A 38 -22.58 -1.99 -24.98
N ASN A 39 -23.45 -2.09 -23.97
CA ASN A 39 -24.55 -1.14 -23.79
C ASN A 39 -25.11 -1.07 -22.35
N VAL A 40 -24.27 -0.69 -21.38
CA VAL A 40 -24.79 -0.18 -20.09
C VAL A 40 -24.80 1.35 -20.18
N THR A 41 -25.85 1.90 -20.79
CA THR A 41 -26.15 3.33 -20.67
C THR A 41 -26.91 3.55 -19.36
N SER A 42 -26.20 3.67 -18.25
CA SER A 42 -26.82 4.09 -16.99
C SER A 42 -27.00 5.60 -17.02
N GLN A 43 -28.26 6.07 -17.14
CA GLN A 43 -28.66 7.45 -16.83
C GLN A 43 -28.63 7.76 -15.32
N ASP A 44 -27.77 7.10 -14.55
CA ASP A 44 -27.66 7.30 -13.11
C ASP A 44 -26.29 7.90 -12.80
N THR A 45 -26.25 9.24 -12.78
CA THR A 45 -25.02 10.04 -12.62
C THR A 45 -24.31 9.74 -11.30
N THR A 46 -25.02 9.21 -10.30
CA THR A 46 -24.48 8.89 -8.97
C THR A 46 -23.52 7.70 -8.94
N LEU A 47 -23.61 6.78 -9.89
CA LEU A 47 -22.65 5.67 -10.03
C LEU A 47 -21.36 6.11 -10.73
N CYS A 48 -21.46 7.08 -11.64
CA CYS A 48 -20.31 7.58 -12.40
C CYS A 48 -19.50 8.60 -11.61
N ASP A 49 -20.14 9.37 -10.73
CA ASP A 49 -19.47 10.24 -9.75
C ASP A 49 -18.58 9.43 -8.77
N ASN A 50 -18.86 8.12 -8.61
CA ASN A 50 -18.11 7.19 -7.76
C ASN A 50 -17.14 6.28 -8.55
N GLY A 51 -16.91 6.53 -9.84
CA GLY A 51 -15.92 5.81 -10.66
C GLY A 51 -16.29 4.36 -11.00
N LEU A 52 -17.56 3.97 -10.87
CA LEU A 52 -18.04 2.60 -11.11
C LEU A 52 -18.67 2.40 -12.51
N CYS A 53 -18.61 3.42 -13.37
CA CYS A 53 -19.08 3.36 -14.75
C CYS A 53 -17.91 3.19 -15.73
N TYR A 54 -18.10 2.38 -16.77
CA TYR A 54 -17.23 2.37 -17.95
C TYR A 54 -17.67 3.49 -18.91
N ASP A 55 -16.79 4.46 -19.19
CA ASP A 55 -17.01 5.43 -20.27
C ASP A 55 -16.30 4.94 -21.54
N SER A 56 -17.08 4.58 -22.54
CA SER A 56 -16.59 4.11 -23.84
C SER A 56 -15.93 5.20 -24.71
N HIS A 57 -15.95 6.46 -24.28
CA HIS A 57 -15.30 7.59 -24.98
C HIS A 57 -13.91 7.91 -24.44
N THR A 58 -13.54 7.33 -23.29
CA THR A 58 -12.20 7.44 -22.72
C THR A 58 -11.58 6.05 -22.77
N ASP A 59 -10.57 5.82 -23.63
CA ASP A 59 -9.85 4.53 -23.79
C ASP A 59 -9.10 4.04 -22.51
N SER A 60 -9.51 4.47 -21.32
CA SER A 60 -8.98 4.04 -20.03
C SER A 60 -9.97 3.11 -19.33
N ILE A 61 -9.63 1.82 -19.29
CA ILE A 61 -10.23 0.86 -18.37
C ILE A 61 -9.93 1.36 -16.94
N PRO A 62 -10.93 1.54 -16.05
CA PRO A 62 -10.65 1.81 -14.65
C PRO A 62 -9.91 0.60 -14.06
N VAL A 63 -8.71 0.84 -13.52
CA VAL A 63 -7.93 -0.19 -12.82
C VAL A 63 -8.81 -0.75 -11.69
N GLY A 64 -9.13 -2.04 -11.79
CA GLY A 64 -10.27 -2.66 -11.11
C GLY A 64 -10.38 -2.40 -9.60
N THR A 65 -11.62 -2.16 -9.18
CA THR A 65 -12.02 -2.06 -7.77
C THR A 65 -12.20 -3.48 -7.20
N TYR A 66 -11.49 -3.81 -6.12
CA TYR A 66 -11.62 -5.10 -5.44
C TYR A 66 -12.50 -4.96 -4.20
N VAL A 67 -13.36 -5.95 -3.96
CA VAL A 67 -14.17 -6.08 -2.73
C VAL A 67 -13.63 -7.27 -1.95
N GLN A 68 -13.15 -7.04 -0.72
CA GLN A 68 -12.75 -8.12 0.19
C GLN A 68 -13.79 -8.23 1.32
N GLN A 69 -14.39 -9.41 1.47
CA GLN A 69 -15.29 -9.71 2.59
C GLN A 69 -14.54 -10.57 3.62
N HIS A 70 -14.56 -10.18 4.89
CA HIS A 70 -14.08 -11.00 6.01
C HIS A 70 -15.31 -11.63 6.70
N ALA A 71 -15.38 -12.95 6.79
CA ALA A 71 -16.45 -13.63 7.54
C ALA A 71 -15.84 -14.65 8.52
N GLU A 72 -16.20 -14.53 9.80
CA GLU A 72 -15.92 -15.55 10.81
C GLU A 72 -16.78 -16.81 10.56
N VAL A 73 -16.13 -17.98 10.59
CA VAL A 73 -16.75 -19.26 10.22
C VAL A 73 -17.59 -19.80 11.37
N GLY A 74 -18.91 -19.89 11.17
CA GLY A 74 -19.83 -20.58 12.06
C GLY A 74 -20.99 -21.22 11.29
N THR A 75 -20.90 -22.54 11.07
CA THR A 75 -21.95 -23.48 10.63
C THR A 75 -22.86 -23.09 9.45
N VAL A 76 -22.75 -23.87 8.37
CA VAL A 76 -23.59 -23.82 7.17
C VAL A 76 -25.08 -23.91 7.53
N GLN A 77 -25.76 -22.77 7.49
CA GLN A 77 -27.18 -22.66 7.23
C GLN A 77 -27.29 -21.71 6.05
N VAL A 78 -27.97 -22.13 4.98
CA VAL A 78 -28.34 -21.26 3.87
C VAL A 78 -29.36 -20.26 4.40
N MET A 79 -28.87 -19.21 5.05
CA MET A 79 -29.65 -18.03 5.34
C MET A 79 -29.51 -17.11 4.13
N GLN A 80 -30.62 -16.86 3.43
CA GLN A 80 -30.77 -15.65 2.61
C GLN A 80 -30.70 -14.45 3.56
N LYS A 81 -29.49 -14.13 4.01
CA LYS A 81 -29.24 -12.92 4.76
C LYS A 81 -29.10 -11.84 3.71
N THR A 82 -30.13 -11.03 3.56
CA THR A 82 -30.04 -9.73 2.91
C THR A 82 -29.12 -8.90 3.80
N GLU A 83 -27.82 -9.16 3.73
CA GLU A 83 -26.85 -8.39 4.49
C GLU A 83 -26.86 -6.98 3.93
N ASP A 84 -27.07 -6.04 4.84
CA ASP A 84 -27.03 -4.63 4.57
C ASP A 84 -25.61 -4.28 4.08
N PHE A 85 -25.52 -3.80 2.84
CA PHE A 85 -24.26 -3.38 2.23
C PHE A 85 -23.68 -2.10 2.88
N SER A 86 -24.28 -1.63 3.98
CA SER A 86 -23.78 -0.54 4.81
C SER A 86 -22.39 -0.80 5.43
N SER A 87 -21.94 -2.07 5.45
CA SER A 87 -20.59 -2.44 5.85
C SER A 87 -19.56 -2.43 4.70
N LEU A 88 -19.97 -2.15 3.46
CA LEU A 88 -19.04 -1.90 2.35
C LEU A 88 -18.25 -0.63 2.65
N LYS A 89 -17.02 -0.79 3.12
CA LYS A 89 -16.05 0.29 3.09
C LYS A 89 -15.52 0.38 1.66
N LEU A 90 -15.92 1.43 0.94
CA LEU A 90 -15.13 1.87 -0.21
C LEU A 90 -13.73 2.20 0.32
N PHE A 91 -12.71 1.45 -0.09
CA PHE A 91 -11.33 1.89 0.03
C PHE A 91 -11.15 2.99 -1.01
N ASN A 92 -11.58 4.20 -0.67
CA ASN A 92 -11.14 5.37 -1.38
C ASN A 92 -9.64 5.44 -1.13
N LYS A 93 -8.82 5.12 -2.14
CA LYS A 93 -7.39 5.37 -2.08
C LYS A 93 -7.28 6.86 -1.79
N GLY A 94 -6.79 7.22 -0.60
CA GLY A 94 -6.70 8.60 -0.15
C GLY A 94 -6.00 9.48 -1.19
N PRO A 95 -6.01 10.82 -1.02
CA PRO A 95 -5.30 11.70 -1.94
C PRO A 95 -3.85 11.23 -2.12
N LYS A 96 -3.33 11.25 -3.35
CA LYS A 96 -1.91 10.89 -3.61
C LYS A 96 -0.96 11.87 -2.95
N TYR A 97 -1.39 13.13 -2.89
CA TYR A 97 -0.71 14.22 -2.22
C TYR A 97 -1.71 15.32 -1.85
N GLU A 98 -1.30 16.16 -0.92
CA GLU A 98 -1.97 17.39 -0.49
C GLU A 98 -0.97 18.54 -0.69
N VAL A 99 -1.41 19.68 -1.21
CA VAL A 99 -0.53 20.81 -1.53
C VAL A 99 -1.12 22.08 -0.96
N ASP A 100 -0.24 22.89 -0.36
CA ASP A 100 -0.49 24.30 -0.07
C ASP A 100 0.58 25.18 -0.74
N ASP A 101 0.54 26.49 -0.47
CA ASP A 101 1.46 27.45 -1.10
C ASP A 101 2.93 27.15 -0.77
N PHE A 102 3.23 26.71 0.44
CA PHE A 102 4.59 26.56 0.98
C PHE A 102 4.97 25.11 1.35
N THR A 103 4.03 24.18 1.31
CA THR A 103 4.22 22.79 1.69
C THR A 103 3.47 21.84 0.76
N ALA A 104 3.93 20.60 0.72
CA ALA A 104 3.20 19.50 0.11
C ALA A 104 3.40 18.24 0.95
N THR A 105 2.34 17.46 1.15
CA THR A 105 2.42 16.13 1.76
C THR A 105 2.14 15.10 0.68
N ILE A 106 3.07 14.19 0.43
CA ILE A 106 2.92 13.09 -0.52
C ILE A 106 2.77 11.79 0.26
N TYR A 107 1.91 10.89 -0.22
CA TYR A 107 1.71 9.57 0.36
C TYR A 107 2.44 8.49 -0.45
N PRO A 108 2.88 7.37 0.17
CA PRO A 108 3.66 6.34 -0.49
C PRO A 108 2.94 5.73 -1.69
N ALA A 109 3.69 5.56 -2.77
CA ALA A 109 3.23 4.81 -3.93
C ALA A 109 3.33 3.30 -3.71
N LYS A 110 4.26 2.85 -2.85
CA LYS A 110 4.43 1.47 -2.39
C LYS A 110 5.21 1.41 -1.08
N ASP A 111 4.88 0.47 -0.21
CA ASP A 111 5.66 0.10 0.96
C ASP A 111 5.62 -1.42 1.24
N SER A 112 6.64 -1.94 1.89
CA SER A 112 6.70 -3.35 2.29
C SER A 112 7.76 -3.55 3.35
N PHE A 113 7.90 -4.76 3.89
CA PHE A 113 9.08 -5.12 4.64
C PHE A 113 9.54 -6.53 4.30
N VAL A 114 10.85 -6.73 4.33
CA VAL A 114 11.49 -8.01 3.99
C VAL A 114 11.98 -8.68 5.27
N ARG A 115 12.01 -10.01 5.27
CA ARG A 115 12.27 -10.82 6.47
C ARG A 115 13.35 -11.86 6.20
N GLU A 116 14.49 -11.74 6.87
CA GLU A 116 15.57 -12.71 6.72
C GLU A 116 15.18 -14.09 7.28
N GLY A 117 14.42 -14.13 8.36
CA GLY A 117 13.97 -15.40 8.95
C GLY A 117 12.96 -16.17 8.10
N ILE A 118 12.29 -15.52 7.14
CA ILE A 118 11.38 -16.14 6.18
C ILE A 118 11.65 -15.52 4.80
N ARG A 119 12.80 -15.87 4.20
CA ARG A 119 13.39 -15.10 3.09
C ARG A 119 12.50 -14.89 1.86
N ASN A 120 11.58 -15.81 1.60
CA ASN A 120 10.66 -15.72 0.46
C ASN A 120 9.35 -14.99 0.77
N SER A 121 9.15 -14.50 2.01
CA SER A 121 7.93 -13.80 2.41
C SER A 121 7.76 -12.47 1.69
N ASN A 122 6.63 -12.26 1.01
CA ASN A 122 6.16 -10.93 0.64
C ASN A 122 5.19 -10.39 1.71
N GLU A 123 5.28 -9.09 1.99
CA GLU A 123 4.52 -8.40 3.05
C GLU A 123 3.90 -7.08 2.57
N GLY A 124 3.72 -6.90 1.25
CA GLY A 124 3.21 -5.65 0.65
C GLY A 124 1.73 -5.36 0.86
N SER A 125 1.00 -6.19 1.62
CA SER A 125 -0.38 -5.91 2.02
C SER A 125 -0.57 -5.90 3.54
N ASN A 126 0.54 -5.77 4.26
CA ASN A 126 0.53 -5.70 5.72
C ASN A 126 0.16 -4.28 6.16
N ASP A 127 -0.58 -4.12 7.26
CA ASP A 127 -0.93 -2.80 7.80
C ASP A 127 0.23 -2.16 8.60
N ILE A 128 1.35 -2.88 8.71
CA ILE A 128 2.56 -2.43 9.38
C ILE A 128 3.81 -2.56 8.52
N LEU A 129 4.77 -1.66 8.74
CA LEU A 129 6.15 -1.79 8.29
C LEU A 129 7.03 -2.17 9.48
N ARG A 130 7.81 -3.24 9.37
CA ARG A 130 8.62 -3.74 10.48
C ARG A 130 10.11 -3.57 10.25
N VAL A 131 10.77 -3.01 11.26
CA VAL A 131 12.23 -3.00 11.39
C VAL A 131 12.63 -3.82 12.61
N MET A 132 13.57 -4.74 12.43
CA MET A 132 14.05 -5.62 13.49
C MET A 132 15.51 -6.01 13.25
N GLY A 133 16.29 -6.05 14.33
CA GLY A 133 17.59 -6.71 14.34
C GLY A 133 17.60 -7.81 15.39
N GLN A 134 18.20 -8.93 15.04
CA GLN A 134 18.51 -10.01 15.99
C GLN A 134 19.67 -10.89 15.50
N GLY A 135 20.55 -10.35 14.64
CA GLY A 135 21.64 -11.09 14.00
C GLY A 135 21.17 -11.83 12.75
N GLU A 136 20.58 -13.02 12.90
CA GLU A 136 20.25 -13.91 11.75
C GLU A 136 18.78 -13.81 11.28
N THR A 137 17.97 -12.92 11.87
CA THR A 137 16.53 -12.82 11.58
C THR A 137 16.07 -11.38 11.47
N ASN A 138 16.76 -10.61 10.63
CA ASN A 138 16.51 -9.18 10.49
C ASN A 138 15.29 -8.89 9.63
N ASN A 139 14.67 -7.74 9.92
CA ASN A 139 13.61 -7.17 9.10
C ASN A 139 13.96 -5.74 8.71
N ARG A 140 13.73 -5.41 7.44
CA ARG A 140 13.96 -4.07 6.89
C ARG A 140 12.69 -3.60 6.19
N ALA A 141 12.32 -2.35 6.40
CA ALA A 141 11.17 -1.76 5.74
C ALA A 141 11.61 -1.04 4.45
N LEU A 142 10.73 -1.01 3.46
CA LEU A 142 10.92 -0.41 2.15
C LEU A 142 9.76 0.56 1.91
N ILE A 143 10.07 1.72 1.33
CA ILE A 143 9.06 2.74 1.05
C ILE A 143 9.47 3.54 -0.19
N ALA A 144 8.55 3.79 -1.10
CA ALA A 144 8.81 4.62 -2.27
C ALA A 144 7.63 5.51 -2.63
N PHE A 145 7.95 6.64 -3.25
CA PHE A 145 7.00 7.66 -3.67
C PHE A 145 7.03 7.80 -5.18
N ASN A 146 5.92 8.23 -5.78
CA ASN A 146 5.84 8.34 -7.23
C ASN A 146 6.65 9.55 -7.73
N GLN A 147 7.50 9.33 -8.73
CA GLN A 147 8.32 10.39 -9.33
C GLN A 147 7.47 11.51 -9.95
N ASN A 148 6.39 11.19 -10.65
CA ASN A 148 5.53 12.19 -11.28
C ASN A 148 4.80 13.03 -10.23
N ASP A 149 4.41 12.43 -9.11
CA ASP A 149 3.79 13.17 -8.00
C ASP A 149 4.79 14.14 -7.37
N LEU A 150 6.06 13.74 -7.19
CA LEU A 150 7.15 14.64 -6.75
C LEU A 150 7.37 15.81 -7.71
N GLU A 151 7.48 15.53 -9.02
CA GLU A 151 7.67 16.55 -10.05
C GLU A 151 6.48 17.51 -10.13
N ALA A 152 5.25 17.00 -9.96
CA ALA A 152 4.04 17.81 -9.99
C ALA A 152 3.98 18.80 -8.82
N VAL A 153 4.26 18.35 -7.58
CA VAL A 153 4.17 19.23 -6.41
C VAL A 153 5.34 20.21 -6.29
N THR A 154 6.47 19.92 -6.96
CA THR A 154 7.68 20.77 -6.95
C THR A 154 7.76 21.71 -8.16
N GLN A 155 6.85 21.59 -9.13
CA GLN A 155 6.91 22.37 -10.36
C GLN A 155 6.88 23.88 -10.10
N GLY A 156 7.93 24.58 -10.51
CA GLY A 156 8.05 26.03 -10.35
C GLY A 156 8.29 26.50 -8.91
N LYS A 157 8.53 25.57 -7.97
CA LYS A 157 8.87 25.86 -6.57
C LYS A 157 10.33 25.51 -6.31
N SER A 158 10.96 26.23 -5.38
CA SER A 158 12.28 25.85 -4.87
C SER A 158 12.10 25.02 -3.61
N LEU A 159 12.61 23.78 -3.62
CA LEU A 159 12.62 22.93 -2.42
C LEU A 159 13.49 23.58 -1.34
N LYS A 160 13.00 23.59 -0.10
CA LYS A 160 13.72 24.04 1.09
C LYS A 160 14.07 22.87 2.00
N SER A 161 13.13 21.94 2.18
CA SER A 161 13.35 20.72 2.97
C SER A 161 12.38 19.62 2.54
N ALA A 162 12.79 18.37 2.72
CA ALA A 162 11.95 17.19 2.57
C ALA A 162 12.13 16.26 3.78
N THR A 163 11.02 15.88 4.40
CA THR A 163 10.99 15.07 5.62
C THR A 163 10.13 13.83 5.42
N LEU A 164 10.71 12.64 5.55
CA LEU A 164 9.95 11.40 5.62
C LEU A 164 9.51 11.16 7.06
N LYS A 165 8.21 10.93 7.26
CA LYS A 165 7.58 10.74 8.56
C LYS A 165 6.95 9.36 8.65
N LEU A 166 7.31 8.61 9.70
CA LEU A 166 6.77 7.29 9.99
C LEU A 166 6.15 7.28 11.39
N PHE A 167 4.93 6.80 11.51
CA PHE A 167 4.25 6.71 12.80
C PHE A 167 4.54 5.38 13.48
N VAL A 168 5.04 5.41 14.71
CA VAL A 168 5.33 4.21 15.50
C VAL A 168 4.04 3.65 16.11
N ILE A 169 3.61 2.49 15.61
CA ILE A 169 2.49 1.73 16.20
C ILE A 169 2.93 1.01 17.47
N SER A 170 4.10 0.35 17.41
CA SER A 170 4.61 -0.40 18.55
C SER A 170 6.11 -0.66 18.47
N ASN A 171 6.76 -0.66 19.62
CA ASN A 171 8.10 -1.18 19.85
C ASN A 171 8.03 -2.33 20.87
N ASP A 172 9.01 -3.23 20.87
CA ASP A 172 9.04 -4.41 21.74
C ASP A 172 9.77 -4.19 23.08
N GLY A 173 10.15 -2.94 23.41
CA GLY A 173 10.84 -2.60 24.65
C GLY A 173 12.32 -3.04 24.70
N LYS A 174 12.89 -3.50 23.58
CA LYS A 174 14.27 -4.04 23.53
C LYS A 174 15.28 -3.09 22.88
N TRP A 175 15.03 -1.78 22.91
CA TRP A 175 15.89 -0.77 22.30
C TRP A 175 17.02 -0.27 23.21
N SER A 176 17.23 -0.88 24.38
CA SER A 176 18.22 -0.46 25.39
C SER A 176 18.04 1.04 25.77
N ASP A 177 19.09 1.71 26.27
CA ASP A 177 19.03 3.14 26.61
C ASP A 177 18.92 4.05 25.38
N SER A 178 19.41 3.60 24.22
CA SER A 178 19.17 4.17 22.89
C SER A 178 19.85 3.28 21.83
N GLN A 179 19.19 3.06 20.71
CA GLN A 179 19.78 2.49 19.50
C GLN A 179 19.29 3.28 18.29
N THR A 180 19.92 3.12 17.13
CA THR A 180 19.60 3.92 15.95
C THR A 180 18.96 3.12 14.83
N ILE A 181 18.10 3.80 14.08
CA ILE A 181 17.58 3.36 12.79
C ILE A 181 18.11 4.32 11.73
N ASN A 182 18.49 3.76 10.59
CA ASN A 182 18.95 4.49 9.43
C ASN A 182 17.96 4.34 8.28
N ILE A 183 17.98 5.32 7.40
CA ILE A 183 17.37 5.23 6.08
C ILE A 183 18.45 5.39 5.01
N HIS A 184 18.36 4.58 3.96
CA HIS A 184 19.30 4.58 2.84
C HIS A 184 18.52 4.61 1.52
N ALA A 185 18.97 5.40 0.54
CA ALA A 185 18.42 5.38 -0.81
C ALA A 185 18.63 4.00 -1.46
N LEU A 186 17.57 3.44 -2.02
CA LEU A 186 17.63 2.17 -2.75
C LEU A 186 18.31 2.34 -4.11
N GLY A 187 19.19 1.40 -4.44
CA GLY A 187 19.91 1.35 -5.71
C GLY A 187 19.24 0.49 -6.77
N ALA A 188 18.13 -0.19 -6.44
CA ALA A 188 17.37 -0.99 -7.37
C ALA A 188 15.87 -0.85 -7.11
N ASN A 189 15.09 -0.88 -8.19
CA ASN A 189 13.64 -0.89 -8.11
C ASN A 189 13.13 -2.24 -7.56
N TRP A 190 11.89 -2.25 -7.06
CA TRP A 190 11.28 -3.41 -6.41
C TRP A 190 9.76 -3.39 -6.59
N ASP A 191 9.13 -4.56 -6.55
CA ASP A 191 7.66 -4.67 -6.65
C ASP A 191 7.06 -4.86 -5.26
N GLU A 192 6.02 -4.11 -4.92
CA GLU A 192 5.39 -4.19 -3.59
C GLU A 192 4.86 -5.59 -3.27
N GLY A 193 4.24 -6.21 -4.26
CA GLY A 193 3.48 -7.44 -4.08
C GLY A 193 2.12 -7.20 -3.43
N LYS A 194 1.39 -8.30 -3.21
CA LYS A 194 0.01 -8.27 -2.69
C LYS A 194 -0.21 -9.27 -1.55
N SER A 195 0.87 -9.77 -0.96
CA SER A 195 0.79 -10.79 0.09
C SER A 195 0.96 -10.18 1.48
N MET A 196 0.37 -10.87 2.45
CA MET A 196 0.62 -10.68 3.87
C MET A 196 0.90 -12.07 4.43
N ASN A 197 2.07 -12.30 5.04
CA ASN A 197 2.38 -13.61 5.59
C ASN A 197 1.63 -13.83 6.92
N ALA A 198 0.36 -14.23 6.81
CA ALA A 198 -0.42 -14.84 7.89
C ALA A 198 0.08 -16.28 8.15
N PRO A 199 -0.17 -16.88 9.33
CA PRO A 199 0.30 -18.24 9.68
C PRO A 199 -0.21 -19.40 8.77
N PHE A 200 -0.93 -19.10 7.69
CA PHE A 200 -1.45 -20.05 6.70
C PHE A 200 -1.11 -19.67 5.24
N SER A 201 -0.19 -18.71 5.01
CA SER A 201 0.18 -18.21 3.68
C SER A 201 0.81 -19.25 2.74
N SER A 202 1.21 -20.41 3.26
CA SER A 202 1.74 -21.52 2.46
C SER A 202 0.68 -22.28 1.65
N LEU A 203 -0.61 -21.96 1.80
CA LEU A 203 -1.71 -22.66 1.12
C LEU A 203 -2.30 -21.92 -0.09
N VAL A 204 -1.96 -20.65 -0.33
CA VAL A 204 -2.50 -19.89 -1.47
C VAL A 204 -1.46 -18.95 -2.06
N GLY A 205 -0.98 -19.29 -3.26
CA GLY A 205 -0.63 -18.32 -4.32
C GLY A 205 0.70 -17.58 -4.19
N GLU A 206 1.55 -17.80 -5.20
CA GLU A 206 2.57 -16.88 -5.71
C GLU A 206 2.90 -15.65 -4.83
N GLN A 207 4.04 -15.74 -4.13
CA GLN A 207 4.69 -14.61 -3.44
C GLN A 207 5.25 -13.64 -4.48
N THR A 208 4.35 -12.98 -5.19
CA THR A 208 4.64 -11.94 -6.18
C THR A 208 4.99 -10.67 -5.42
N GLY A 209 6.17 -10.11 -5.69
CA GLY A 209 6.67 -8.90 -5.05
C GLY A 209 8.00 -9.10 -4.35
N VAL A 210 8.40 -8.07 -3.62
CA VAL A 210 9.66 -7.99 -2.91
C VAL A 210 9.67 -8.96 -1.75
N THR A 211 10.81 -9.62 -1.57
CA THR A 211 11.10 -10.55 -0.51
C THR A 211 12.51 -10.27 -0.01
N TRP A 212 13.01 -11.04 0.97
CA TRP A 212 14.43 -10.91 1.32
C TRP A 212 15.33 -11.35 0.16
N ASP A 213 14.95 -12.39 -0.57
CA ASP A 213 15.80 -12.93 -1.64
C ASP A 213 15.69 -12.12 -2.93
N CYS A 214 14.54 -11.50 -3.22
CA CYS A 214 14.27 -10.88 -4.51
C CYS A 214 13.65 -9.48 -4.41
N SER A 215 14.08 -8.56 -5.27
CA SER A 215 13.51 -7.21 -5.42
C SER A 215 12.18 -7.24 -6.16
N THR A 216 12.08 -8.16 -7.13
CA THR A 216 10.92 -8.45 -7.97
C THR A 216 10.77 -9.97 -8.11
N GLN A 217 9.78 -10.46 -8.84
CA GLN A 217 9.61 -11.90 -9.04
C GLN A 217 10.82 -12.57 -9.74
N THR A 218 11.58 -11.81 -10.53
CA THR A 218 12.65 -12.36 -11.39
C THR A 218 14.06 -11.91 -11.02
N ASP A 219 14.20 -10.86 -10.20
CA ASP A 219 15.50 -10.32 -9.82
C ASP A 219 15.84 -10.67 -8.36
N CYS A 220 16.61 -11.76 -8.21
CA CYS A 220 17.00 -12.33 -6.91
C CYS A 220 18.52 -12.39 -6.69
N ALA A 221 19.32 -12.11 -7.72
CA ALA A 221 20.75 -12.44 -7.67
C ALA A 221 21.55 -11.53 -6.72
N SER A 222 21.07 -10.29 -6.50
CA SER A 222 21.82 -9.26 -5.76
C SER A 222 21.04 -8.57 -4.65
N TRP A 223 19.74 -8.88 -4.49
CA TRP A 223 18.87 -8.13 -3.58
C TRP A 223 19.23 -8.35 -2.10
N ASN A 224 19.25 -9.59 -1.60
CA ASN A 224 19.60 -9.96 -0.21
C ASN A 224 19.14 -8.95 0.86
N GLY A 225 17.84 -8.64 0.85
CA GLY A 225 17.19 -7.71 1.76
C GLY A 225 17.37 -6.24 1.40
N GLY A 226 17.83 -5.92 0.18
CA GLY A 226 17.97 -4.57 -0.37
C GLY A 226 19.34 -4.29 -0.98
N VAL A 227 19.35 -3.68 -2.18
CA VAL A 227 20.52 -2.99 -2.74
C VAL A 227 20.37 -1.50 -2.47
N PHE A 228 21.31 -0.89 -1.75
CA PHE A 228 21.19 0.50 -1.30
C PHE A 228 22.55 1.19 -1.15
N ASN A 229 22.54 2.51 -1.09
CA ASN A 229 23.73 3.32 -0.82
C ASN A 229 24.26 3.02 0.61
N PRO A 230 25.53 2.61 0.79
CA PRO A 230 26.07 2.33 2.12
C PRO A 230 26.12 3.57 3.04
N ALA A 231 26.18 4.78 2.49
CA ALA A 231 26.04 6.00 3.28
C ALA A 231 24.55 6.21 3.62
N PRO A 232 24.19 6.34 4.92
CA PRO A 232 22.81 6.63 5.30
C PRO A 232 22.42 8.04 4.86
N THR A 233 21.20 8.18 4.33
CA THR A 233 20.57 9.48 4.07
C THR A 233 20.31 10.21 5.38
N ALA A 234 19.76 9.50 6.37
CA ALA A 234 19.53 10.03 7.70
C ALA A 234 19.58 8.92 8.77
N VAL A 235 19.77 9.35 10.01
CA VAL A 235 19.88 8.49 11.19
C VAL A 235 19.00 9.08 12.29
N THR A 236 18.22 8.25 12.96
CA THR A 236 17.38 8.67 14.09
C THR A 236 17.61 7.78 15.31
N ASN A 237 17.53 8.36 16.50
CA ASN A 237 17.61 7.62 17.76
C ASN A 237 16.24 7.06 18.11
N ILE A 238 16.23 5.82 18.58
CA ILE A 238 15.05 5.11 19.03
C ILE A 238 15.30 4.61 20.45
N ASP A 239 14.39 4.96 21.34
CA ASP A 239 14.30 4.43 22.70
C ASP A 239 12.95 3.74 22.92
N ASN A 240 12.72 3.21 24.12
CA ASN A 240 11.49 2.48 24.43
C ASN A 240 10.24 3.38 24.56
N SER A 241 10.39 4.70 24.56
CA SER A 241 9.31 5.68 24.76
C SER A 241 8.62 6.14 23.48
N VAL A 242 9.16 5.81 22.29
CA VAL A 242 8.67 6.32 21.00
C VAL A 242 7.31 5.77 20.53
N ASN A 243 6.63 4.93 21.32
CA ASN A 243 5.33 4.38 20.95
C ASN A 243 4.27 5.48 20.78
N GLY A 244 3.54 5.45 19.67
CA GLY A 244 2.50 6.44 19.38
C GLY A 244 3.04 7.79 18.93
N GLN A 245 4.30 7.86 18.52
CA GLN A 245 4.96 9.09 18.05
C GLN A 245 5.32 8.98 16.56
N TRP A 246 5.44 10.15 15.92
CA TRP A 246 6.07 10.26 14.61
C TRP A 246 7.59 10.31 14.78
N ILE A 247 8.29 9.54 13.96
CA ILE A 247 9.73 9.69 13.75
C ILE A 247 9.96 10.31 12.37
N GLU A 248 11.02 11.09 12.26
CA GLU A 248 11.28 11.93 11.09
C GLU A 248 12.70 11.70 10.57
N PHE A 249 12.84 11.72 9.25
CA PHE A 249 14.11 11.61 8.54
C PHE A 249 14.22 12.75 7.53
N ASP A 250 15.31 13.51 7.60
CA ASP A 250 15.65 14.50 6.58
C ASP A 250 16.14 13.77 5.33
N VAL A 251 15.36 13.87 4.25
CA VAL A 251 15.65 13.26 2.95
C VAL A 251 15.83 14.32 1.86
N THR A 252 16.08 15.58 2.25
CA THR A 252 16.16 16.72 1.33
C THR A 252 17.15 16.46 0.19
N GLY A 253 18.36 16.01 0.49
CA GLY A 253 19.39 15.75 -0.51
C GLY A 253 19.01 14.65 -1.51
N ASP A 254 18.29 13.62 -1.06
CA ASP A 254 17.83 12.54 -1.95
C ASP A 254 16.70 13.05 -2.87
N ILE A 255 15.77 13.85 -2.34
CA ILE A 255 14.72 14.46 -3.18
C ILE A 255 15.31 15.40 -4.23
N GLU A 256 16.28 16.24 -3.87
CA GLU A 256 17.00 17.07 -4.84
C GLU A 256 17.69 16.21 -5.91
N ALA A 257 18.31 15.09 -5.52
CA ALA A 257 18.93 14.16 -6.45
C ALA A 257 17.88 13.54 -7.40
N PHE A 258 16.73 13.09 -6.90
CA PHE A 258 15.65 12.54 -7.72
C PHE A 258 15.09 13.56 -8.71
N LEU A 259 14.86 14.80 -8.28
CA LEU A 259 14.41 15.89 -9.15
C LEU A 259 15.47 16.31 -10.18
N SER A 260 16.75 16.03 -9.91
CA SER A 260 17.85 16.24 -10.86
C SER A 260 18.06 15.09 -11.87
N GLY A 261 17.26 14.01 -11.78
CA GLY A 261 17.27 12.88 -12.70
C GLY A 261 17.93 11.61 -12.17
N MET A 262 18.29 11.53 -10.88
CA MET A 262 18.61 10.26 -10.25
C MET A 262 17.38 9.37 -10.17
N GLU A 263 17.54 8.06 -10.34
CA GLU A 263 16.42 7.12 -10.21
C GLU A 263 15.84 7.15 -8.79
N ASN A 264 14.53 7.35 -8.71
CA ASN A 264 13.77 7.28 -7.46
C ASN A 264 13.26 5.85 -7.25
N ASN A 265 14.05 5.05 -6.53
CA ASN A 265 13.67 3.70 -6.10
C ASN A 265 13.11 3.67 -4.66
N GLY A 266 12.99 4.85 -4.03
CA GLY A 266 12.64 5.01 -2.63
C GLY A 266 13.79 4.67 -1.69
N TRP A 267 13.43 4.21 -0.50
CA TRP A 267 14.37 3.97 0.59
C TRP A 267 14.16 2.64 1.28
N ILE A 268 15.23 2.18 1.92
CA ILE A 268 15.21 1.11 2.90
C ILE A 268 15.46 1.68 4.30
N ILE A 269 14.66 1.23 5.26
CA ILE A 269 14.76 1.59 6.67
C ILE A 269 15.17 0.35 7.45
N MET A 270 16.25 0.47 8.21
CA MET A 270 16.87 -0.66 8.92
C MET A 270 17.57 -0.18 10.19
N LYS A 271 17.83 -1.10 11.13
CA LYS A 271 18.68 -0.76 12.27
C LYS A 271 20.09 -0.47 11.79
N SER A 272 20.76 0.49 12.42
CA SER A 272 22.19 0.74 12.14
C SER A 272 23.07 -0.43 12.58
N ASN A 273 22.63 -1.16 13.61
CA ASN A 273 23.23 -2.41 14.06
C ASN A 273 22.16 -3.51 14.10
N GLU A 274 22.16 -4.37 13.07
CA GLU A 274 21.20 -5.47 12.93
C GLU A 274 21.50 -6.65 13.87
N ASP A 275 22.69 -6.71 14.49
CA ASP A 275 23.02 -7.72 15.50
C ASP A 275 22.39 -7.43 16.88
N GLN A 276 21.89 -6.21 17.10
CA GLN A 276 21.27 -5.84 18.37
C GLN A 276 19.76 -6.07 18.37
N PRO A 277 19.19 -6.58 19.49
CA PRO A 277 17.76 -6.77 19.61
C PRO A 277 17.01 -5.44 19.52
N GLY A 278 15.73 -5.54 19.17
CA GLY A 278 14.82 -4.41 19.09
C GLY A 278 13.98 -4.52 17.84
N ARG A 279 12.66 -4.49 18.04
CA ARG A 279 11.66 -4.47 16.97
C ARG A 279 10.85 -3.21 17.10
N ILE A 280 10.58 -2.59 15.97
CA ILE A 280 9.65 -1.48 15.84
C ILE A 280 8.73 -1.74 14.64
N ASN A 281 7.45 -1.42 14.80
CA ASN A 281 6.45 -1.48 13.76
C ASN A 281 5.94 -0.05 13.54
N PHE A 282 6.02 0.40 12.30
CA PHE A 282 5.39 1.63 11.83
C PHE A 282 4.06 1.31 11.16
N ALA A 283 3.18 2.30 11.05
CA ALA A 283 2.02 2.19 10.17
C ALA A 283 2.48 2.08 8.71
N ALA A 284 1.91 1.12 7.97
CA ALA A 284 2.05 1.03 6.52
C ALA A 284 0.98 1.87 5.82
N ARG A 285 1.05 1.96 4.50
CA ARG A 285 0.06 2.61 3.64
C ARG A 285 -1.32 1.95 3.77
N GLU A 286 -1.38 0.65 4.05
CA GLU A 286 -2.61 -0.13 4.25
C GLU A 286 -3.23 0.11 5.65
N ALA A 287 -2.56 0.84 6.54
CA ALA A 287 -3.10 1.19 7.84
C ALA A 287 -4.31 2.15 7.72
N GLN A 288 -5.21 2.10 8.71
CA GLN A 288 -6.42 2.95 8.71
C GLN A 288 -6.13 4.43 8.98
N SER A 289 -5.00 4.76 9.61
CA SER A 289 -4.63 6.11 10.03
C SER A 289 -3.12 6.19 10.27
N ASN A 290 -2.59 7.41 10.28
CA ASN A 290 -1.17 7.69 10.52
C ASN A 290 -0.23 6.96 9.53
N THR A 291 -0.69 6.83 8.27
CA THR A 291 0.10 6.25 7.19
C THR A 291 1.36 7.08 6.92
N PRO A 292 2.43 6.51 6.37
CA PRO A 292 3.66 7.25 6.12
C PRO A 292 3.43 8.51 5.25
N GLN A 293 4.25 9.53 5.46
CA GLN A 293 4.14 10.82 4.77
C GLN A 293 5.50 11.34 4.35
N LEU A 294 5.59 11.94 3.16
CA LEU A 294 6.71 12.75 2.74
C LEU A 294 6.27 14.22 2.70
N GLU A 295 6.74 15.01 3.66
CA GLU A 295 6.46 16.44 3.76
C GLU A 295 7.56 17.27 3.10
N LEU A 296 7.19 18.05 2.10
CA LEU A 296 8.04 19.01 1.42
C LEU A 296 7.72 20.41 1.92
N THR A 297 8.74 21.26 2.07
CA THR A 297 8.58 22.70 2.29
C THR A 297 9.31 23.46 1.21
N PHE A 298 8.72 24.56 0.75
CA PHE A 298 9.21 25.39 -0.34
C PHE A 298 9.63 26.79 0.16
N ALA A 299 10.51 27.44 -0.59
CA ALA A 299 10.99 28.80 -0.32
C ALA A 299 10.10 29.88 -0.95
#